data_AF-A0A162KXI0-F1
#
_entry.id   AF-A0A162KXI0-F1
#
_cell.length_a   1.000
_cell.length_b   1.000
_cell.length_c   1.000
_cell.angle_alpha   90.00
_cell.angle_beta   90.00
_cell.angle_gamma   90.00
#
_symmetry.space_group_name_H-M   'P 1'
#
loop_
_entity.id
_entity.type
_entity.pdbx_description
1 polymer ?
#
loop_
_entity_poly.entity_id
_entity_poly.type
_entity_poly.pdbx_seq_one_letter_code
_entity_poly.pdbx_strand_id
1 'polypeptide(L)'
;MEADTTEILAPRPPSAPPSGPPSLEDLSPKEQAVLEEYERLAENMKRLAALLDELAGQPATETLDGLRELERKTSLVFTLLKASVYSIVLQHQIDEGERQ
;
A
#
# COMPACT_ATOMS: atom_id res chain seq x y z
N MET A 1 -34.96 -30.81 71.38
CA MET A 1 -34.76 -30.58 69.94
C MET A 1 -35.79 -29.54 69.54
N GLU A 2 -35.63 -28.28 69.92
CA GLU A 2 -34.59 -27.32 69.48
C GLU A 2 -34.47 -27.25 67.96
N ALA A 3 -35.20 -26.31 67.36
CA ALA A 3 -34.71 -25.09 66.71
C ALA A 3 -36.00 -24.32 66.30
N ASP A 4 -36.30 -23.11 66.79
CA ASP A 4 -35.67 -21.83 66.44
C ASP A 4 -35.40 -21.77 64.91
N THR A 5 -35.94 -20.84 64.13
CA THR A 5 -35.67 -19.41 64.23
C THR A 5 -36.73 -18.62 63.48
N THR A 6 -37.08 -17.51 64.10
CA THR A 6 -37.83 -16.39 63.56
C THR A 6 -36.95 -15.59 62.60
N GLU A 7 -37.30 -15.46 61.33
CA GLU A 7 -36.70 -14.48 60.40
C GLU A 7 -37.81 -14.03 59.43
N ILE A 8 -38.64 -13.05 59.76
CA ILE A 8 -38.39 -11.59 59.69
C ILE A 8 -37.70 -11.18 58.38
N LEU A 9 -38.53 -10.73 57.44
CA LEU A 9 -38.35 -9.55 56.58
C LEU A 9 -36.91 -9.09 56.32
N ALA A 10 -36.38 -9.42 55.14
CA ALA A 10 -35.40 -8.58 54.46
C ALA A 10 -35.91 -8.20 53.06
N PRO A 11 -35.99 -6.91 52.70
CA PRO A 11 -36.38 -6.47 51.38
C PRO A 11 -35.27 -6.79 50.36
N ARG A 12 -35.67 -7.31 49.20
CA ARG A 12 -34.81 -7.50 48.03
C ARG A 12 -34.00 -6.22 47.76
N PRO A 13 -32.68 -6.28 47.60
CA PRO A 13 -31.88 -5.10 47.31
C PRO A 13 -32.32 -4.46 45.99
N PRO A 14 -32.31 -3.11 45.89
CA PRO A 14 -32.73 -2.41 44.69
C PRO A 14 -31.83 -2.78 43.52
N SER A 15 -32.46 -2.99 42.37
CA SER A 15 -31.83 -3.18 41.07
C SER A 15 -30.65 -2.22 40.88
N ALA A 16 -29.45 -2.79 40.70
CA ALA A 16 -28.29 -2.05 40.25
C ALA A 16 -28.64 -1.24 38.98
N PRO A 17 -28.13 0.00 38.83
CA PRO A 17 -28.38 0.79 37.63
C PRO A 17 -27.88 0.06 36.39
N PRO A 18 -28.50 0.25 35.22
CA PRO A 18 -27.95 -0.25 33.96
C PRO A 18 -26.59 0.41 33.79
N SER A 19 -25.53 -0.39 33.80
CA SER A 19 -24.19 0.03 33.43
C SER A 19 -24.27 0.77 32.11
N GLY A 20 -23.97 2.07 32.14
CA GLY A 20 -23.72 2.85 30.94
C GLY A 20 -22.60 2.22 30.11
N PRO A 21 -22.36 2.69 28.87
CA PRO A 21 -21.23 2.20 28.09
C PRO A 21 -19.98 2.21 28.97
N PRO A 22 -19.19 1.12 29.01
CA PRO A 22 -18.03 1.05 29.88
C PRO A 22 -17.14 2.26 29.59
N SER A 23 -16.98 3.10 30.61
CA SER A 23 -16.06 4.21 30.58
C SER A 23 -14.66 3.63 30.36
N LEU A 24 -13.77 4.34 29.66
CA LEU A 24 -12.36 3.93 29.46
C LEU A 24 -11.63 3.59 30.78
N GLU A 25 -12.17 4.03 31.91
CA GLU A 25 -11.68 3.78 33.27
C GLU A 25 -12.01 2.37 33.82
N ASP A 26 -12.91 1.61 33.18
CA ASP A 26 -13.28 0.23 33.55
C ASP A 26 -12.50 -0.84 32.77
N LEU A 27 -11.61 -0.46 31.85
CA LEU A 27 -10.81 -1.40 31.09
C LEU A 27 -9.67 -1.96 31.96
N SER A 28 -9.51 -3.28 31.91
CA SER A 28 -8.36 -3.92 32.53
C SER A 28 -7.07 -3.34 31.92
N PRO A 29 -5.99 -3.11 32.69
CA PRO A 29 -4.73 -2.53 32.17
C PRO A 29 -4.19 -3.24 30.92
N LYS A 30 -4.51 -4.52 30.77
CA LYS A 30 -4.11 -5.33 29.62
C LYS A 30 -4.96 -5.05 28.37
N GLU A 31 -6.24 -4.74 28.52
CA GLU A 31 -7.14 -4.41 27.42
C GLU A 31 -6.78 -3.04 26.82
N GLN A 32 -6.44 -2.07 27.67
CA GLN A 32 -5.97 -0.76 27.24
C GLN A 32 -4.67 -0.87 26.41
N ALA A 33 -3.70 -1.65 26.88
CA ALA A 33 -2.44 -1.87 26.17
C ALA A 33 -2.63 -2.54 24.79
N VAL A 34 -3.60 -3.45 24.69
CA VAL A 34 -3.94 -4.10 23.42
C VAL A 34 -4.59 -3.10 22.45
N LEU A 35 -5.49 -2.24 22.93
CA LEU A 35 -6.10 -1.19 22.11
C LEU A 35 -5.08 -0.17 21.61
N GLU A 36 -4.14 0.28 22.45
CA GLU A 36 -3.04 1.16 22.03
C GLU A 36 -2.17 0.52 20.93
N GLU A 37 -1.84 -0.78 21.06
CA GLU A 37 -1.07 -1.48 20.02
C GLU A 37 -1.87 -1.68 18.72
N TYR A 38 -3.18 -1.92 18.80
CA TYR A 38 -4.04 -1.96 17.61
C TYR A 38 -4.16 -0.61 16.93
N GLU A 39 -4.29 0.48 17.69
CA GLU A 39 -4.32 1.84 17.16
C GLU A 39 -3.00 2.17 16.45
N ARG A 40 -1.87 1.87 17.10
CA ARG A 40 -0.54 2.04 16.53
C ARG A 40 -0.33 1.19 15.28
N LEU A 41 -0.78 -0.06 15.28
CA LEU A 41 -0.71 -0.93 14.12
C LEU A 41 -1.55 -0.41 12.96
N ALA A 42 -2.78 0.04 13.23
CA ALA A 42 -3.66 0.62 12.23
C ALA A 42 -3.05 1.90 11.63
N GLU A 43 -2.42 2.74 12.46
CA GLU A 43 -1.71 3.91 11.98
C GLU A 43 -0.49 3.54 11.12
N ASN A 44 0.29 2.54 11.55
CA ASN A 44 1.41 2.02 10.77
C ASN A 44 0.95 1.45 9.42
N MET A 45 -0.16 0.71 9.38
CA MET A 45 -0.72 0.20 8.12
C MET A 45 -1.20 1.33 7.20
N LYS A 46 -1.82 2.38 7.74
CA LYS A 46 -2.22 3.56 6.95
C LYS A 46 -1.00 4.27 6.36
N ARG A 47 0.05 4.47 7.16
CA ARG A 47 1.31 5.08 6.69
C ARG A 47 1.97 4.22 5.63
N LEU A 48 2.03 2.91 5.84
CA LEU A 48 2.59 1.97 4.87
C LEU A 48 1.81 1.98 3.55
N ALA A 49 0.48 1.97 3.59
CA ALA A 49 -0.35 2.07 2.40
C ALA A 49 -0.09 3.38 1.63
N ALA A 50 -0.04 4.52 2.33
CA ALA A 50 0.26 5.81 1.71
C ALA A 50 1.65 5.84 1.03
N LEU A 51 2.68 5.30 1.71
CA LEU A 51 4.02 5.21 1.14
C LEU A 51 4.09 4.28 -0.07
N LEU A 52 3.36 3.17 -0.05
CA LEU A 52 3.27 2.25 -1.17
C LEU A 52 2.55 2.88 -2.37
N ASP A 53 1.47 3.62 -2.14
CA ASP A 53 0.76 4.34 -3.20
C ASP A 53 1.64 5.43 -3.84
N GLU A 54 2.38 6.18 -3.03
CA GLU A 54 3.35 7.18 -3.53
C GLU A 54 4.47 6.53 -4.35
N LEU A 55 5.06 5.45 -3.82
CA LEU A 55 6.13 4.71 -4.49
C LEU A 55 5.64 4.01 -5.76
N ALA A 56 4.41 3.53 -5.81
CA ALA A 56 3.85 2.91 -7.01
C ALA A 56 3.46 3.95 -8.07
N GLY A 57 3.02 5.14 -7.64
CA GLY A 57 2.52 6.19 -8.52
C GLY A 57 3.61 7.02 -9.20
N GLN A 58 4.56 7.55 -8.44
CA GLN A 58 5.47 8.60 -8.93
C GLN A 58 6.66 8.10 -9.77
N PRO A 59 7.51 7.17 -9.30
CA PRO A 59 8.69 6.76 -10.07
C PRO A 59 8.31 5.95 -11.32
N ALA A 60 7.14 5.31 -11.33
CA ALA A 60 6.67 4.53 -12.48
C ALA A 60 6.35 5.43 -13.68
N THR A 61 5.71 6.59 -13.46
CA THR A 61 5.34 7.51 -14.55
C THR A 61 6.57 8.18 -15.17
N GLU A 62 7.49 8.67 -14.34
CA GLU A 62 8.71 9.34 -14.84
C GLU A 62 9.60 8.36 -15.63
N THR A 63 9.75 7.14 -15.13
CA THR A 63 10.51 6.09 -15.83
C THR A 63 9.86 5.74 -17.17
N LEU A 64 8.53 5.61 -17.23
CA LEU A 64 7.81 5.31 -18.46
C LEU A 64 7.94 6.43 -19.50
N ASP A 65 7.87 7.69 -19.08
CA ASP A 65 8.07 8.83 -19.97
C ASP A 65 9.51 8.89 -20.50
N GLY A 66 10.49 8.64 -19.63
CA GLY A 66 11.89 8.51 -20.03
C GLY A 66 12.13 7.39 -21.04
N LEU A 67 11.50 6.22 -20.84
CA LEU A 67 11.57 5.10 -21.78
C LEU A 67 10.93 5.43 -23.14
N ARG A 68 9.79 6.12 -23.16
CA ARG A 68 9.15 6.57 -24.40
C ARG A 68 10.02 7.58 -25.16
N GLU A 69 10.64 8.52 -24.45
CA GLU A 69 11.56 9.47 -25.08
C GLU A 69 12.78 8.76 -25.66
N LEU A 70 13.34 7.80 -24.91
CA LEU A 70 14.46 6.98 -25.35
C LEU A 70 14.11 6.14 -26.59
N GLU A 71 12.93 5.53 -26.62
CA GLU A 71 12.42 4.79 -27.77
C GLU A 71 12.36 5.68 -29.02
N ARG A 72 11.81 6.89 -28.92
CA ARG A 72 11.73 7.82 -30.05
C ARG A 72 13.11 8.22 -30.57
N LYS A 73 14.04 8.53 -29.66
CA LYS A 73 15.42 8.91 -30.01
C LYS A 73 16.17 7.75 -30.68
N THR A 74 16.11 6.57 -30.09
CA THR A 74 16.80 5.38 -30.62
C THR A 74 16.18 4.90 -31.93
N SER A 75 14.86 5.01 -32.10
CA SER A 75 14.18 4.71 -33.36
C SER A 75 14.64 5.61 -34.50
N LEU A 76 14.85 6.90 -34.22
CA LEU A 76 15.40 7.84 -35.19
C LEU A 76 16.85 7.47 -35.56
N VAL A 77 17.69 7.21 -34.56
CA VAL A 77 19.08 6.77 -34.77
C VAL A 77 19.13 5.47 -35.60
N PHE A 78 18.27 4.51 -35.29
CA PHE A 78 18.18 3.24 -36.02
C PHE A 78 17.75 3.43 -37.47
N THR A 79 16.78 4.32 -37.71
CA THR A 79 16.32 4.65 -39.08
C THR A 79 17.43 5.31 -39.88
N LEU A 80 18.13 6.28 -39.30
CA LEU A 80 19.26 6.97 -39.95
C LEU A 80 20.42 6.01 -40.23
N LEU A 81 20.71 5.12 -39.28
CA LEU A 81 21.73 4.09 -39.46
C LEU A 81 21.35 3.14 -40.60
N LYS A 82 20.11 2.66 -40.63
CA LYS A 82 19.63 1.76 -41.69
C LYS A 82 19.68 2.43 -43.07
N ALA A 83 19.27 3.69 -43.16
CA ALA A 83 19.35 4.47 -44.39
C ALA A 83 20.82 4.66 -44.84
N SER A 84 21.72 4.99 -43.92
CA SER A 84 23.15 5.14 -44.17
C SER A 84 23.76 3.85 -44.71
N VAL A 85 23.53 2.73 -44.02
CA VAL A 85 24.03 1.41 -44.44
C VAL A 85 23.47 1.01 -45.80
N TYR A 86 22.17 1.19 -46.01
CA TYR A 86 21.54 0.86 -47.30
C TYR A 86 22.13 1.68 -48.45
N SER A 87 22.35 2.98 -48.23
CA SER A 87 22.98 3.85 -49.23
C SER A 87 24.39 3.39 -49.58
N ILE A 88 25.20 3.03 -48.58
CA ILE A 88 26.58 2.57 -48.79
C ILE A 88 26.61 1.23 -49.55
N VAL A 89 25.78 0.27 -49.14
CA VAL A 89 25.72 -1.06 -49.77
C VAL A 89 25.22 -0.96 -51.21
N LEU A 90 24.21 -0.11 -51.46
CA LEU A 90 23.69 0.08 -52.80
C LEU A 90 24.73 0.72 -53.73
N GLN A 91 25.44 1.75 -53.26
CA GLN A 91 26.50 2.39 -54.04
C GLN A 91 27.61 1.38 -54.39
N HIS A 92 28.00 0.52 -53.44
CA HIS A 92 28.99 -0.52 -53.68
C HIS A 92 28.56 -1.53 -54.76
N GLN A 93 27.29 -1.97 -54.73
CA GLN A 93 26.77 -2.89 -55.74
C GLN A 93 26.74 -2.28 -57.15
N ILE A 94 26.45 -0.98 -57.25
CA ILE A 94 26.50 -0.25 -58.53
C ILE A 94 27.94 -0.16 -59.02
N ASP A 95 28.87 0.28 -58.17
CA ASP A 95 30.29 0.43 -58.52
C ASP A 95 30.95 -0.92 -58.90
N GLU A 96 30.54 -2.02 -58.29
CA GLU A 96 30.98 -3.37 -58.65
C GLU A 96 30.37 -3.86 -59.97
N GLY A 97 29.11 -3.53 -60.24
CA GLY A 97 28.42 -3.87 -61.49
C GLY A 97 28.97 -3.13 -62.70
N GLU A 98 29.46 -1.89 -62.54
CA GLU A 98 30.11 -1.12 -63.62
C GLU A 98 31.52 -1.62 -63.97
N ARG A 99 32.16 -2.39 -63.09
CA ARG A 99 33.51 -2.94 -63.30
C ARG A 99 33.52 -4.32 -63.97
N GLN A 100 32.36 -4.93 -64.22
CA GLN A 100 32.19 -6.20 -64.94
C GLN A 100 31.78 -5.95 -66.40
#